data_AF-A0A7Y2L2K5-F1
#
_entry.id   AF-A0A7Y2L2K5-F1
#
_cell.length_a   1.000
_cell.length_b   1.000
_cell.length_c   1.000
_cell.angle_alpha   90.00
_cell.angle_beta   90.00
_cell.angle_gamma   90.00
#
_symmetry.space_group_name_H-M   'P 1'
#
loop_
_entity.id
_entity.type
_entity.pdbx_description
1 polymer ?
#
loop_
_entity_poly.entity_id
_entity_poly.type
_entity_poly.pdbx_seq_one_letter_code
_entity_poly.pdbx_strand_id
1 'polypeptide(L)'
;MVKVGIVGGTGYTGVELLRLLAQHPQAEVVVITSRSEAGLPVADMYPNLRGHYDGLAFSVPDTQALAACDVVFFATPHGVA
;
A
#
# COMPACT_ATOMS: atom_id res chain seq x y z
N MET A 1 -13.25 1.18 10.22
CA MET A 1 -11.83 1.18 9.78
C MET A 1 -11.74 2.10 8.57
N VAL A 2 -10.81 3.05 8.56
CA VAL A 2 -10.51 3.89 7.40
C VAL A 2 -9.78 3.04 6.38
N LYS A 3 -10.30 2.97 5.15
CA LYS A 3 -9.69 2.24 4.03
C LYS A 3 -8.61 3.10 3.38
N VAL A 4 -7.38 2.59 3.41
CA VAL A 4 -6.21 3.30 2.91
C VAL A 4 -5.73 2.70 1.59
N GLY A 5 -5.56 3.55 0.59
CA GLY A 5 -4.81 3.25 -0.63
C GLY A 5 -3.41 3.84 -0.58
N ILE A 6 -2.42 3.13 -1.14
CA ILE A 6 -1.04 3.61 -1.25
C ILE A 6 -0.57 3.50 -2.70
N VAL A 7 -0.26 4.64 -3.31
CA VAL A 7 0.37 4.72 -4.64
C VAL A 7 1.89 4.83 -4.48
N GLY A 8 2.65 3.94 -5.12
CA GLY A 8 4.11 3.92 -5.02
C GLY A 8 4.63 3.18 -3.77
N GLY A 9 4.00 2.06 -3.42
CA GLY A 9 4.21 1.38 -2.13
C GLY A 9 5.61 0.77 -1.91
N THR A 10 6.44 0.66 -2.95
CA THR A 10 7.76 0.00 -2.89
C THR A 10 8.90 0.92 -2.44
N GLY A 11 8.69 2.24 -2.44
CA GLY A 11 9.66 3.20 -1.94
C GLY A 11 9.78 3.17 -0.41
N TYR A 12 10.84 3.78 0.13
CA TYR A 12 11.07 3.84 1.58
C TYR A 12 9.89 4.47 2.36
N THR A 13 9.26 5.50 1.79
CA THR A 13 8.07 6.11 2.38
C THR A 13 6.88 5.14 2.38
N GLY A 14 6.74 4.32 1.33
CA GLY A 14 5.67 3.32 1.22
C GLY A 14 5.79 2.23 2.28
N VAL A 15 6.99 1.65 2.44
CA VAL A 15 7.22 0.62 3.47
C VAL A 15 7.12 1.17 4.89
N GLU A 16 7.54 2.41 5.14
CA GLU A 16 7.38 3.01 6.47
C GLU A 16 5.91 3.33 6.78
N LEU A 17 5.15 3.75 5.78
CA LEU A 17 3.71 3.93 5.91
C LEU A 17 3.01 2.59 6.22
N LEU A 18 3.38 1.50 5.54
CA LEU A 18 2.91 0.15 5.87
C LEU A 18 3.27 -0.23 7.32
N ARG A 19 4.50 0.01 7.76
CA ARG A 19 4.95 -0.31 9.13
C ARG A 19 4.12 0.42 10.19
N LEU A 20 3.78 1.69 9.95
CA LEU A 20 2.96 2.49 10.86
C LEU A 20 1.49 2.05 10.83
N LEU A 21 0.92 1.85 9.64
CA LEU A 21 -0.48 1.47 9.48
C LEU A 21 -0.77 0.04 9.95
N ALA A 22 0.22 -0.85 9.94
CA ALA A 22 0.10 -2.22 10.47
C ALA A 22 -0.29 -2.27 11.96
N GLN A 23 0.00 -1.19 12.71
CA GLN A 23 -0.31 -1.06 14.12
C GLN A 23 -1.49 -0.11 14.40
N HIS A 24 -2.09 0.49 13.36
CA HIS A 24 -3.11 1.51 13.53
C HIS A 24 -4.49 0.89 13.75
N PRO A 25 -5.14 1.05 14.93
CA PRO A 25 -6.34 0.30 15.30
C PRO A 25 -7.60 0.68 14.50
N GLN A 26 -7.54 1.78 13.74
CA GLN A 26 -8.67 2.32 12.99
C GLN A 26 -8.38 2.47 11.49
N ALA A 27 -7.27 1.96 10.98
CA ALA A 27 -6.92 2.08 9.56
C ALA A 27 -6.45 0.74 9.00
N GLU A 28 -6.78 0.48 7.73
CA GLU A 28 -6.43 -0.75 7.04
C GLU A 28 -5.99 -0.42 5.62
N VAL A 29 -4.86 -0.98 5.19
CA VAL A 29 -4.38 -0.82 3.82
C VAL A 29 -5.08 -1.86 2.95
N VAL A 30 -5.94 -1.38 2.07
CA VAL A 30 -6.76 -2.23 1.19
C VAL A 30 -6.27 -2.22 -0.25
N VAL A 31 -5.48 -1.21 -0.63
CA VAL A 31 -4.88 -1.08 -1.97
C VAL A 31 -3.44 -0.62 -1.83
N ILE A 32 -2.53 -1.30 -2.52
CA ILE A 32 -1.14 -0.85 -2.67
C ILE A 32 -0.70 -1.05 -4.11
N THR A 33 -0.05 -0.04 -4.70
CA THR A 33 0.29 -0.06 -6.11
C THR A 33 1.80 -0.04 -6.36
N SER A 34 2.24 -0.86 -7.30
CA SER A 34 3.55 -0.80 -7.96
C SER A 34 3.41 -1.34 -9.37
N ARG A 35 3.96 -0.63 -10.37
CA ARG A 35 3.91 -1.10 -11.76
C ARG A 35 4.90 -2.23 -12.02
N SER A 36 6.09 -2.21 -11.41
CA SER A 36 7.11 -3.24 -11.62
C SER A 36 6.86 -4.52 -10.83
N GLU A 37 6.16 -4.41 -9.69
CA GLU A 37 5.97 -5.51 -8.73
C GLU A 37 4.53 -6.03 -8.69
N ALA A 38 3.71 -5.73 -9.71
CA ALA A 38 2.32 -6.13 -9.73
C ALA A 38 2.17 -7.66 -9.59
N GLY A 39 1.31 -8.09 -8.67
CA GLY A 39 1.09 -9.49 -8.31
C GLY A 39 1.98 -10.00 -7.18
N LEU A 40 3.07 -9.30 -6.83
CA LEU A 40 3.94 -9.71 -5.72
C LEU A 40 3.23 -9.45 -4.37
N PRO A 41 3.14 -10.43 -3.47
CA PRO A 41 2.65 -10.22 -2.11
C PRO A 41 3.54 -9.24 -1.33
N VAL A 42 2.91 -8.35 -0.55
CA VAL A 42 3.63 -7.40 0.31
C VAL A 42 4.51 -8.14 1.32
N ALA A 43 4.00 -9.24 1.87
CA ALA A 43 4.69 -10.10 2.82
C ALA A 43 5.92 -10.84 2.24
N ASP A 44 6.01 -10.95 0.92
CA ASP A 44 7.17 -11.54 0.24
C ASP A 44 8.27 -10.50 0.02
N MET A 45 7.90 -9.27 -0.37
CA MET A 45 8.85 -8.15 -0.50
C MET A 45 9.36 -7.66 0.85
N TYR A 46 8.48 -7.61 1.87
CA TYR A 46 8.77 -7.11 3.20
C TYR A 46 8.46 -8.16 4.28
N PRO A 47 9.35 -9.15 4.50
CA PRO A 47 9.12 -10.23 5.45
C PRO A 47 8.85 -9.78 6.89
N ASN A 48 9.34 -8.60 7.28
CA ASN A 48 9.09 -7.99 8.59
C ASN A 48 7.64 -7.54 8.80
N LEU A 49 6.81 -7.57 7.75
CA LEU A 49 5.38 -7.21 7.79
C LEU A 49 4.43 -8.42 7.67
N ARG A 50 4.97 -9.65 7.70
CA ARG A 50 4.17 -10.89 7.75
C ARG A 50 3.24 -10.90 8.97
N GLY A 51 2.04 -11.43 8.80
CA GLY A 51 0.98 -11.41 9.81
C GLY A 51 0.17 -10.12 9.85
N HIS A 52 0.59 -9.07 9.15
CA HIS A 52 -0.17 -7.82 9.01
C HIS A 52 -0.81 -7.65 7.61
N TYR A 53 -0.16 -8.16 6.56
CA TYR A 53 -0.54 -7.92 5.16
C TYR A 53 -0.54 -9.18 4.28
N ASP A 54 -0.87 -10.34 4.84
CA ASP A 54 -0.74 -11.63 4.14
C ASP A 54 -1.65 -11.77 2.91
N GLY A 55 -2.77 -11.03 2.89
CA GLY A 55 -3.69 -10.97 1.75
C GLY A 55 -3.46 -9.81 0.78
N LEU A 56 -2.45 -8.97 1.02
CA LEU A 56 -2.20 -7.76 0.25
C LEU A 56 -1.07 -8.00 -0.76
N ALA A 57 -1.34 -7.72 -2.03
CA ALA A 57 -0.37 -7.77 -3.11
C ALA A 57 -0.30 -6.42 -3.83
N PHE A 58 0.87 -6.10 -4.39
CA PHE A 58 1.00 -4.93 -5.23
C PHE A 58 0.15 -5.09 -6.50
N SER A 59 -0.47 -4.00 -6.93
CA SER A 59 -1.26 -3.93 -8.15
C SER A 59 -0.76 -2.79 -9.04
N VAL A 60 -1.14 -2.81 -10.31
CA VAL A 60 -1.03 -1.60 -11.13
C VAL A 60 -2.04 -0.56 -10.61
N PRO A 61 -1.74 0.75 -10.67
CA PRO A 61 -2.70 1.77 -10.26
C PRO A 61 -4.02 1.64 -11.05
N ASP A 62 -5.12 1.52 -10.32
CA ASP A 62 -6.47 1.47 -10.86
C ASP A 62 -7.33 2.54 -10.21
N THR A 63 -7.92 3.41 -11.02
CA THR A 63 -8.70 4.56 -10.53
C THR A 63 -9.94 4.13 -9.77
N GLN A 64 -10.58 3.02 -10.15
CA GLN A 64 -11.80 2.56 -9.50
C GLN A 64 -11.50 1.98 -8.10
N ALA A 65 -10.44 1.17 -7.98
CA ALA A 65 -9.97 0.64 -6.70
C ALA A 65 -9.50 1.76 -5.75
N LEU A 66 -8.77 2.75 -6.26
CA LEU A 66 -8.32 3.89 -5.47
C LEU A 66 -9.49 4.78 -5.02
N ALA A 67 -10.49 4.99 -5.88
CA ALA A 67 -11.71 5.75 -5.53
C ALA A 67 -12.59 5.05 -4.48
N ALA A 68 -12.42 3.75 -4.27
CA ALA A 68 -13.10 3.00 -3.22
C ALA A 68 -12.42 3.12 -1.84
N CYS A 69 -11.26 3.78 -1.75
CA CYS A 69 -10.56 4.08 -0.51
C CYS A 69 -11.09 5.38 0.12
N ASP A 70 -11.07 5.47 1.44
CA ASP A 70 -11.43 6.70 2.16
C ASP A 70 -10.30 7.74 2.08
N VAL A 71 -9.05 7.27 1.99
CA VAL A 71 -7.84 8.10 1.84
C VAL A 71 -6.83 7.40 0.95
N VAL A 72 -6.10 8.17 0.15
CA VAL A 72 -5.02 7.68 -0.72
C VAL A 72 -3.73 8.45 -0.42
N PHE A 73 -2.66 7.74 -0.08
CA PHE A 73 -1.32 8.30 0.06
C PHE A 73 -0.53 8.11 -1.23
N PHE A 74 0.14 9.17 -1.68
CA PHE A 74 1.06 9.13 -2.82
C PHE A 74 2.51 9.11 -2.33
N ALA A 75 3.08 7.91 -2.20
CA ALA A 75 4.48 7.67 -1.90
C ALA A 75 5.32 7.65 -3.20
N THR A 76 5.16 8.69 -4.02
CA THR A 76 5.73 8.77 -5.37
C THR A 76 6.83 9.85 -5.46
N PRO A 77 7.71 9.78 -6.47
CA PRO A 77 8.64 10.87 -6.76
C PRO A 77 7.92 12.21 -7.01
N HIS A 78 8.68 13.30 -6.94
CA HIS A 78 8.18 14.63 -7.25
C HIS A 78 7.54 14.69 -8.66
N GLY A 79 6.38 15.35 -8.76
CA GLY A 79 5.68 15.60 -10.03
C GLY A 79 4.85 14.43 -10.58
N VAL A 80 4.70 13.34 -9.81
CA VAL A 80 3.92 12.15 -10.23
C VAL A 80 2.47 12.18 -9.73
N ALA A 81 2.23 12.76 -8.56
CA ALA A 81 0.92 12.81 -7.89
C ALA A 81 -0.04 13.80 -8.55
#